data_AF-A0A8X6YU97-F1
#
_entry.id   AF-A0A8X6YU97-F1
#
_cell.length_a   1.000
_cell.length_b   1.000
_cell.length_c   1.000
_cell.angle_alpha   90.00
_cell.angle_beta   90.00
_cell.angle_gamma   90.00
#
_symmetry.space_group_name_H-M   'P 1'
#
loop_
_entity.id
_entity.type
_entity.pdbx_description
1 polymer ?
#
loop_
_entity_poly.entity_id
_entity_poly.type
_entity_poly.pdbx_seq_one_letter_code
_entity_poly.pdbx_strand_id
1 'polypeptide(L)'
;MFMLCESHSGYVWSIIIYVGKGIDVSEENKECSFSTQVVLTLSKPLLNKGYCLTMDNYYNSPELGKMLLKSKTDFLEHLDLTEKIYRRN
;
A
#
# COMPACT_ATOMS: atom_id res chain seq x y z
N MET A 1 12.71 5.19 3.52
CA MET A 1 12.88 3.91 2.79
C MET A 1 11.60 3.12 2.97
N PHE A 2 11.11 2.50 1.91
CA PHE A 2 9.89 1.69 1.91
C PHE A 2 10.24 0.29 1.46
N MET A 3 9.67 -0.73 2.10
CA MET A 3 9.97 -2.12 1.80
C MET A 3 8.69 -2.94 1.81
N LEU A 4 8.60 -3.87 0.86
CA LEU A 4 7.61 -4.93 0.88
C LEU A 4 8.32 -6.23 1.25
N CYS A 5 7.84 -6.88 2.30
CA CYS A 5 8.42 -8.12 2.80
C CYS A 5 7.36 -9.22 2.87
N GLU A 6 7.80 -10.45 2.66
CA GLU A 6 7.03 -11.64 3.01
C GLU A 6 6.99 -11.76 4.55
N SER A 7 5.80 -12.01 5.09
CA SER A 7 5.54 -11.82 6.53
C SER A 7 6.12 -12.91 7.42
N HIS A 8 6.37 -14.11 6.90
CA HIS A 8 6.79 -15.26 7.69
C HIS A 8 8.32 -15.40 7.74
N SER A 9 8.98 -15.32 6.59
CA SER A 9 10.41 -15.45 6.41
C SER A 9 11.14 -14.11 6.47
N GLY A 10 10.43 -12.98 6.39
CA GLY A 10 11.03 -11.65 6.31
C GLY A 10 11.73 -11.38 4.98
N TYR A 11 11.46 -12.18 3.94
CA TYR A 11 12.09 -12.02 2.63
C TYR A 11 11.68 -10.69 2.01
N VAL A 12 12.66 -9.86 1.64
CA VAL A 12 12.40 -8.55 1.04
C VAL A 12 12.12 -8.71 -0.45
N TRP A 13 10.89 -8.40 -0.85
CA TRP A 13 10.44 -8.47 -2.24
C TRP A 13 10.85 -7.27 -3.07
N SER A 14 10.66 -6.07 -2.53
CA SER A 14 10.95 -4.82 -3.23
C SER A 14 11.25 -3.71 -2.23
N ILE A 15 12.10 -2.78 -2.65
CA ILE A 15 12.53 -1.63 -1.84
C ILE A 15 12.43 -0.38 -2.71
N ILE A 16 11.93 0.71 -2.11
CA ILE A 16 12.02 2.06 -2.67
C ILE A 16 12.81 2.93 -1.69
N ILE A 17 13.88 3.55 -2.19
CA ILE A 17 14.68 4.50 -1.42
C ILE A 17 14.08 5.89 -1.63
N TYR A 18 13.65 6.53 -0.54
CA TYR A 18 13.12 7.88 -0.58
C TYR A 18 14.29 8.87 -0.66
N VAL A 19 14.47 9.51 -1.81
CA VAL A 19 15.52 10.52 -2.06
C VAL A 19 14.95 11.94 -2.24
N GLY A 20 13.68 12.15 -1.88
CA GLY A 20 12.99 13.43 -2.10
C GLY A 20 12.31 13.49 -3.48
N LYS A 21 12.58 14.54 -4.26
CA LYS A 21 12.02 14.68 -5.62
C LYS A 21 12.74 13.76 -6.61
N GLY A 22 11.99 13.10 -7.49
CA GLY A 22 12.53 12.22 -8.54
C GLY A 22 12.53 10.73 -8.21
N ILE A 23 11.66 10.28 -7.29
CA ILE A 23 11.49 8.85 -7.00
C ILE A 23 10.77 8.19 -8.18
N ASP A 24 11.29 7.03 -8.60
CA ASP A 24 10.68 6.18 -9.62
C ASP A 24 9.49 5.40 -9.03
N VAL A 25 8.38 6.10 -8.85
CA VAL A 25 7.07 5.53 -8.53
C VAL A 25 6.24 5.48 -9.82
N SER A 26 5.40 4.45 -9.94
CA SER A 26 4.70 4.13 -11.19
C SER A 26 3.99 5.34 -11.80
N GLU A 27 4.32 5.69 -13.05
CA GLU A 27 3.68 6.82 -13.73
C GLU A 27 2.17 6.62 -13.94
N GLU A 28 1.74 5.36 -13.99
CA GLU A 28 0.35 4.93 -14.16
C GLU A 28 -0.59 5.46 -13.06
N ASN A 29 -0.05 5.82 -11.88
CA ASN A 29 -0.83 6.27 -10.71
C ASN A 29 -0.41 7.66 -10.22
N LYS A 30 0.12 8.52 -11.09
CA LYS A 30 0.59 9.88 -10.73
C LYS A 30 -0.47 10.75 -10.03
N GLU A 31 -1.75 10.52 -10.34
CA GLU A 31 -2.88 11.25 -9.75
C GLU A 31 -3.21 10.79 -8.31
N CYS A 32 -2.68 9.65 -7.86
CA CYS A 32 -2.91 9.13 -6.52
C CYS A 32 -2.00 9.80 -5.47
N SER A 33 -2.33 9.63 -4.19
CA SER A 33 -1.44 10.05 -3.10
C SER A 33 -0.07 9.38 -3.22
N PHE A 34 0.98 10.03 -2.70
CA PHE A 34 2.33 9.46 -2.70
C PHE A 34 2.38 8.10 -1.99
N SER A 35 1.65 7.95 -0.87
CA SER A 35 1.56 6.68 -0.15
C SER A 35 0.93 5.57 -1.00
N THR A 36 -0.15 5.88 -1.73
CA THR A 36 -0.79 4.94 -2.68
C THR A 36 0.17 4.55 -3.79
N GLN A 37 0.89 5.52 -4.37
CA GLN A 37 1.89 5.26 -5.42
C GLN A 37 2.99 4.32 -4.93
N VAL A 38 3.49 4.52 -3.69
CA VAL A 38 4.49 3.65 -3.07
C VAL A 38 3.98 2.22 -2.94
N VAL A 39 2.77 2.02 -2.38
CA VAL A 39 2.20 0.67 -2.19
C VAL A 39 2.05 -0.04 -3.53
N LEU A 40 1.41 0.61 -4.50
CA LEU A 40 1.16 0.01 -5.82
C LEU A 40 2.46 -0.30 -6.57
N THR A 41 3.48 0.55 -6.43
CA THR A 41 4.78 0.31 -7.06
C THR A 41 5.49 -0.88 -6.42
N LEU A 42 5.53 -0.95 -5.10
CA LEU A 42 6.15 -2.07 -4.38
C LEU A 42 5.45 -3.40 -4.66
N SER A 43 4.12 -3.40 -4.73
CA SER A 43 3.30 -4.61 -4.89
C SER A 43 3.03 -4.99 -6.34
N LYS A 44 3.42 -4.18 -7.33
CA LYS A 44 3.12 -4.37 -8.76
C LYS A 44 3.28 -5.82 -9.27
N PRO A 45 4.39 -6.54 -8.99
CA PRO A 45 4.56 -7.91 -9.48
C PRO A 45 3.72 -8.96 -8.71
N LEU A 46 3.11 -8.58 -7.59
CA LEU A 46 2.29 -9.44 -6.73
C LEU A 46 0.78 -9.18 -6.88
N LEU A 47 0.39 -8.07 -7.51
CA LEU A 47 -1.00 -7.79 -7.85
C LEU A 47 -1.59 -8.93 -8.70
N ASN A 48 -2.88 -9.18 -8.53
CA ASN A 48 -3.66 -10.22 -9.21
C ASN A 48 -3.30 -11.68 -8.86
N LYS A 49 -2.45 -11.91 -7.85
CA LYS A 49 -2.03 -13.25 -7.43
C LYS A 49 -2.74 -13.78 -6.17
N GLY A 50 -3.66 -13.02 -5.58
CA GLY A 50 -4.39 -13.45 -4.39
C GLY A 50 -3.64 -13.24 -3.07
N TYR A 51 -2.62 -12.38 -3.05
CA TYR A 51 -1.92 -12.02 -1.82
C TYR A 51 -2.74 -11.05 -0.97
N CYS A 52 -2.46 -11.05 0.34
CA CYS A 52 -3.02 -10.10 1.29
C CYS A 52 -1.91 -9.17 1.80
N LEU A 53 -2.10 -7.87 1.69
CA LEU A 53 -1.16 -6.86 2.17
C LEU A 53 -1.52 -6.44 3.60
N THR A 54 -0.51 -6.34 4.46
CA THR A 54 -0.63 -5.69 5.77
C THR A 54 0.24 -4.43 5.75
N MET A 55 -0.35 -3.29 6.08
CA MET A 55 0.36 -2.01 6.02
C MET A 55 -0.07 -1.06 7.14
N ASP A 56 0.81 -0.11 7.46
CA ASP A 56 0.54 0.94 8.43
C ASP A 56 -0.59 1.87 7.95
N ASN A 57 -1.28 2.51 8.89
CA ASN A 57 -2.34 3.49 8.67
C ASN A 57 -1.93 4.64 7.75
N TYR A 58 -0.66 5.05 7.77
CA TYR A 58 -0.15 6.06 6.82
C TYR A 58 -0.37 5.68 5.35
N TYR A 59 -0.35 4.38 5.02
CA TYR A 59 -0.50 3.90 3.66
C TYR A 59 -1.95 3.57 3.29
N ASN A 60 -2.85 3.53 4.27
CA ASN A 60 -4.25 3.13 4.06
C ASN A 60 -5.09 4.29 3.52
N SER A 61 -5.93 4.00 2.52
CA SER A 61 -6.98 4.92 2.05
C SER A 61 -8.13 4.13 1.41
N PRO A 62 -9.38 4.65 1.46
CA PRO A 62 -10.52 4.02 0.80
C PRO A 62 -10.31 3.81 -0.71
N GLU A 63 -9.63 4.74 -1.36
CA GLU A 63 -9.29 4.68 -2.79
C GLU A 63 -8.33 3.53 -3.07
N LEU A 64 -7.23 3.43 -2.32
CA LEU A 64 -6.27 2.33 -2.45
C LEU A 64 -6.94 0.98 -2.20
N GLY A 65 -7.77 0.87 -1.17
CA GLY A 65 -8.48 -0.37 -0.86
C GLY A 65 -9.33 -0.87 -2.03
N LYS A 66 -10.05 0.04 -2.71
CA LYS A 66 -10.81 -0.30 -3.93
C LYS A 66 -9.91 -0.78 -5.07
N MET A 67 -8.74 -0.18 -5.24
CA MET A 67 -7.77 -0.56 -6.29
C MET A 67 -7.17 -1.95 -6.03
N LEU A 68 -6.82 -2.25 -4.79
CA LEU A 68 -6.29 -3.55 -4.38
C LEU A 68 -7.32 -4.66 -4.57
N LEU A 69 -8.57 -4.42 -4.13
CA LEU A 69 -9.66 -5.38 -4.31
C LEU A 69 -9.96 -5.68 -5.78
N LYS A 70 -9.94 -4.64 -6.64
CA LYS A 70 -10.04 -4.83 -8.10
C LYS A 70 -8.90 -5.67 -8.68
N SER A 71 -7.74 -5.65 -8.03
CA SER A 71 -6.54 -6.39 -8.42
C SER A 71 -6.38 -7.72 -7.68
N LYS A 72 -7.49 -8.33 -7.22
CA LYS A 72 -7.51 -9.59 -6.44
C LYS A 72 -6.44 -9.61 -5.33
N THR A 73 -6.29 -8.48 -4.65
CA THR A 73 -5.33 -8.29 -3.56
C THR A 73 -6.10 -7.80 -2.37
N ASP A 74 -6.13 -8.60 -1.31
CA ASP A 74 -6.77 -8.21 -0.06
C ASP A 74 -5.83 -7.33 0.76
N PHE A 75 -6.38 -6.64 1.75
CA PHE A 75 -5.58 -5.85 2.67
C PHE A 75 -6.17 -5.86 4.07
N LEU A 76 -5.29 -5.77 5.07
CA LEU A 76 -5.63 -5.63 6.47
C LEU A 76 -5.21 -4.24 6.95
N GLU A 77 -6.15 -3.51 7.53
CA GLU A 77 -5.92 -2.24 8.21
C GLU A 77 -5.88 -2.47 9.73
N HIS A 78 -4.92 -1.87 10.43
CA HIS A 78 -4.97 -1.81 11.89
C HIS A 78 -5.85 -0.62 12.31
N LEU A 79 -7.13 -0.88 12.56
CA LEU A 79 -8.07 0.18 12.87
C LEU A 79 -7.90 0.68 14.31
N ASP A 80 -7.38 1.91 14.48
CA ASP A 80 -7.50 2.62 15.75
C ASP A 80 -8.98 2.99 15.98
N LEU A 81 -9.58 2.43 17.04
CA LEU A 81 -11.01 2.56 17.34
C LEU A 81 -11.46 4.02 17.49
N THR A 82 -10.55 4.92 17.86
CA THR A 82 -10.77 6.35 18.10
C THR A 82 -11.19 7.10 16.83
N GLU A 83 -10.62 6.77 15.66
CA GLU A 83 -10.96 7.45 14.40
C GLU A 83 -12.31 7.02 13.81
N LYS A 84 -12.77 5.81 14.13
CA LYS A 84 -14.04 5.26 13.64
C LYS A 84 -15.26 5.97 14.24
N ILE A 85 -15.12 6.49 15.46
CA ILE A 85 -16.16 7.30 16.14
C ILE A 85 -16.29 8.65 15.43
N TYR A 86 -15.19 9.24 14.98
CA TYR A 86 -15.21 10.53 14.29
C TYR A 86 -15.80 10.43 12.89
N ARG A 87 -15.46 9.40 12.10
CA ARG A 87 -16.00 9.21 10.72
C ARG A 87 -17.46 8.72 10.66
N ARG A 88 -18.09 8.40 11.80
CA ARG A 88 -19.50 7.98 11.89
C ARG A 88 -20.45 9.08 12.39
N ASN A 89 -19.91 10.24 12.77
CA ASN A 89 -20.69 11.46 13.03
C ASN A 89 -20.59 12.40 11.82
#